data_AF-A0AAW4Q7S2-F1
#
_entry.id   AF-A0AAW4Q7S2-F1
#
_cell.length_a   1.000
_cell.length_b   1.000
_cell.length_c   1.000
_cell.angle_alpha   90.00
_cell.angle_beta   90.00
_cell.angle_gamma   90.00
#
_symmetry.space_group_name_H-M   'P 1'
#
loop_
_entity.id
_entity.type
_entity.pdbx_description
1 polymer ?
#
loop_
_entity_poly.entity_id
_entity_poly.type
_entity_poly.pdbx_seq_one_letter_code
_entity_poly.pdbx_strand_id
1 'polypeptide(L)'
;MTRIASMLMAVVALANLAGCSTAGSEQIQNGREASMAEYNQPAGTCPAASGPDDTLIGKSEQDASTLLNGCLWRVSERDGKALPGTMDYRGERRNLGIQDGKVIWVRRG
;
A
#
# COMPACT_ATOMS: atom_id res chain seq x y z
N MET A 1 41.88 -35.39 -20.36
CA MET A 1 41.77 -34.83 -21.73
C MET A 1 40.97 -33.53 -21.64
N THR A 2 41.64 -32.39 -21.75
CA THR A 2 41.07 -31.04 -21.77
C THR A 2 40.46 -30.74 -23.14
N ARG A 3 39.25 -30.19 -23.20
CA ARG A 3 38.67 -29.59 -24.40
C ARG A 3 38.16 -28.19 -24.02
N ILE A 4 38.87 -27.20 -24.55
CA ILE A 4 38.61 -25.77 -24.50
C ILE A 4 37.73 -25.41 -25.71
N ALA A 5 37.04 -24.27 -25.62
CA ALA A 5 36.49 -23.43 -26.72
C ALA A 5 35.00 -23.69 -27.05
N SER A 6 34.14 -22.70 -27.28
CA SER A 6 34.36 -21.32 -27.71
C SER A 6 33.25 -20.38 -27.22
N MET A 7 33.62 -19.15 -26.87
CA MET A 7 32.76 -17.96 -26.84
C MET A 7 32.09 -17.73 -28.20
N LEU A 8 30.83 -17.28 -28.18
CA LEU A 8 30.21 -16.53 -29.28
C LEU A 8 29.32 -15.43 -28.69
N MET A 9 29.88 -14.21 -28.69
CA MET A 9 29.15 -12.95 -28.56
C MET A 9 28.42 -12.66 -29.87
N ALA A 10 27.15 -12.29 -29.82
CA ALA A 10 26.46 -11.62 -30.92
C ALA A 10 25.67 -10.43 -30.36
N VAL A 11 26.19 -9.24 -30.63
CA VAL A 11 25.55 -7.94 -30.46
C VAL A 11 24.64 -7.71 -31.67
N VAL A 12 23.37 -7.34 -31.44
CA VAL A 12 22.49 -6.81 -32.50
C VAL A 12 21.78 -5.56 -32.02
N ALA A 13 21.72 -4.60 -32.95
CA ALA A 13 21.57 -3.18 -32.83
C ALA A 13 20.20 -2.64 -32.41
N LEU A 14 20.25 -1.39 -31.91
CA LEU A 14 19.17 -0.50 -31.50
C LEU A 14 18.27 -0.10 -32.67
N ALA A 15 16.94 -0.19 -32.48
CA ALA A 15 15.96 0.40 -33.37
C ALA A 15 15.69 1.87 -32.97
N ASN A 16 15.95 2.79 -33.89
CA ASN A 16 15.63 4.20 -33.79
C ASN A 16 14.12 4.40 -34.01
N LEU A 17 13.40 4.96 -33.04
CA LEU A 17 12.07 5.52 -33.26
C LEU A 17 12.22 7.03 -33.48
N ALA A 18 11.88 7.47 -34.69
CA ALA A 18 11.82 8.87 -35.09
C ALA A 18 10.76 9.62 -34.26
N GLY A 19 11.16 10.69 -33.58
CA GLY A 19 10.24 11.66 -32.98
C GLY A 19 9.98 12.81 -33.96
N CYS A 20 8.75 12.90 -34.48
CA CYS A 20 8.25 14.08 -35.17
C CYS A 20 7.70 15.08 -34.15
N SER A 21 8.17 16.33 -34.23
CA SER A 21 7.59 17.49 -33.56
C SER A 21 6.63 18.20 -34.51
N THR A 22 5.43 18.57 -34.07
CA THR A 22 4.91 19.96 -34.13
C THR A 22 3.38 20.08 -33.87
N ALA A 23 3.07 21.02 -32.97
CA ALA A 23 1.91 21.92 -32.84
C ALA A 23 0.45 21.41 -32.83
N GLY A 24 -0.18 21.65 -31.67
CA GLY A 24 -1.37 22.50 -31.63
C GLY A 24 -2.72 21.80 -31.53
N SER A 25 -3.26 21.69 -30.31
CA SER A 25 -4.70 21.72 -30.07
C SER A 25 -4.95 22.23 -28.65
N GLU A 26 -5.65 23.36 -28.58
CA GLU A 26 -6.15 24.00 -27.39
C GLU A 26 -6.96 22.99 -26.55
N GLN A 27 -6.55 22.74 -25.30
CA GLN A 27 -7.44 22.10 -24.32
C GLN A 27 -7.93 23.15 -23.32
N ILE A 28 -9.12 23.65 -23.65
CA ILE A 28 -10.23 23.99 -22.77
C ILE A 28 -9.87 24.05 -21.28
N GLN A 29 -9.86 25.29 -20.77
CA GLN A 29 -10.12 25.61 -19.38
C GLN A 29 -11.50 25.07 -18.98
N ASN A 30 -11.54 24.01 -18.16
CA ASN A 30 -12.48 23.78 -17.05
C ASN A 30 -12.41 22.32 -16.61
N GLY A 31 -11.40 22.00 -15.80
CA GLY A 31 -11.43 20.86 -14.93
C GLY A 31 -11.09 21.39 -13.55
N ARG A 32 -12.10 21.90 -12.84
CA ARG A 32 -11.98 22.21 -11.42
C ARG A 32 -11.43 20.93 -10.79
N GLU A 33 -10.19 20.98 -10.33
CA GLU A 33 -9.70 19.98 -9.38
C GLU A 33 -10.74 19.98 -8.28
N ALA A 34 -11.55 18.91 -8.24
CA ALA A 34 -12.32 18.64 -7.05
C ALA A 34 -11.26 18.43 -5.99
N SER A 35 -10.96 19.49 -5.24
CA SER A 35 -10.39 19.38 -3.91
C SER A 35 -11.27 18.35 -3.25
N MET A 36 -10.78 17.11 -3.19
CA MET A 36 -11.32 16.09 -2.32
C MET A 36 -11.26 16.79 -0.97
N ALA A 37 -12.41 17.29 -0.53
CA ALA A 37 -12.53 17.91 0.77
C ALA A 37 -11.87 16.91 1.71
N GLU A 38 -10.76 17.32 2.30
CA GLU A 38 -10.09 16.61 3.38
C GLU A 38 -11.22 16.31 4.36
N TYR A 39 -11.75 15.10 4.31
CA TYR A 39 -12.83 14.69 5.20
C TYR A 39 -12.13 14.48 6.52
N ASN A 40 -11.94 15.60 7.21
CA ASN A 40 -11.44 15.70 8.56
C ASN A 40 -12.57 15.16 9.42
N GLN A 41 -12.79 13.84 9.33
CA GLN A 41 -13.54 13.10 10.33
C GLN A 41 -12.89 13.48 11.64
N PRO A 42 -13.67 13.90 12.65
CA PRO A 42 -13.16 13.96 13.99
C PRO A 42 -12.54 12.59 14.23
N ALA A 43 -11.21 12.53 14.33
CA ALA A 43 -10.53 11.30 14.69
C ALA A 43 -11.20 10.87 15.98
N GLY A 44 -12.05 9.84 15.91
CA GLY A 44 -12.71 9.30 17.09
C GLY A 44 -11.60 9.14 18.10
N THR A 45 -11.77 9.76 19.27
CA THR A 45 -10.74 9.92 20.30
C THR A 45 -10.36 8.57 20.86
N CYS A 46 -9.64 7.79 20.06
CA CYS A 46 -9.03 6.53 20.39
C CYS A 46 -7.73 6.92 21.09
N PRO A 47 -7.61 6.75 22.42
CA PRO A 47 -6.40 7.12 23.15
C PRO A 47 -5.20 6.30 22.65
N ALA A 48 -5.44 5.08 22.18
CA ALA A 48 -4.43 4.23 21.55
C ALA A 48 -4.11 4.63 20.09
N ALA A 49 -4.76 5.64 19.49
CA ALA A 49 -4.47 6.11 18.14
C ALA A 49 -3.08 6.74 18.08
N SER A 50 -2.63 7.28 19.23
CA SER A 50 -1.30 7.86 19.45
C SER A 50 -0.20 6.82 19.69
N GLY A 51 -0.56 5.55 19.96
CA GLY A 51 0.41 4.47 20.12
C GLY A 51 1.11 4.14 18.78
N PRO A 52 2.43 3.86 18.77
CA PRO A 52 3.11 3.44 17.55
C PRO A 52 2.54 2.11 17.03
N ASP A 53 2.34 2.02 15.71
CA ASP A 53 1.72 0.83 15.09
C ASP A 53 2.58 -0.42 15.26
N ASP A 54 3.91 -0.27 15.28
CA ASP A 54 4.88 -1.36 15.47
C ASP A 54 4.73 -2.07 16.83
N THR A 55 4.10 -1.42 17.82
CA THR A 55 3.85 -2.05 19.12
C THR A 55 2.89 -3.24 19.02
N LEU A 56 2.11 -3.36 17.95
CA LEU A 56 1.18 -4.46 17.74
C LEU A 56 1.86 -5.69 17.14
N ILE A 57 2.99 -5.51 16.45
CA ILE A 57 3.68 -6.60 15.75
C ILE A 57 4.12 -7.69 16.73
N GLY A 58 3.90 -8.94 16.36
CA GLY A 58 4.23 -10.13 17.16
C GLY A 58 3.24 -10.43 18.30
N LYS A 59 2.31 -9.52 18.62
CA LYS A 59 1.25 -9.77 19.60
C LYS A 59 0.21 -10.74 19.06
N SER A 60 -0.47 -11.44 19.96
CA SER A 60 -1.65 -12.22 19.58
C SER A 60 -2.76 -11.28 19.10
N GLU A 61 -3.68 -11.80 18.27
CA GLU A 61 -4.87 -11.05 17.86
C GLU A 61 -5.69 -10.54 19.07
N GLN A 62 -5.77 -11.33 20.15
CA GLN A 62 -6.48 -10.96 21.37
C GLN A 62 -5.80 -9.80 22.12
N ASP A 63 -4.47 -9.82 22.23
CA ASP A 63 -3.72 -8.73 22.85
C ASP A 63 -3.81 -7.44 22.02
N ALA A 64 -3.72 -7.58 20.69
CA ALA A 64 -3.88 -6.45 19.78
C ALA A 64 -5.29 -5.84 19.89
N SER A 65 -6.35 -6.67 19.93
CA SER A 65 -7.72 -6.24 20.17
C SER A 65 -7.88 -5.46 21.48
N THR A 66 -7.20 -5.92 22.55
CA THR A 66 -7.21 -5.25 23.86
C THR A 66 -6.52 -3.88 23.80
N LEU A 67 -5.36 -3.79 23.13
CA LEU A 67 -4.65 -2.52 22.93
C LEU A 67 -5.39 -1.54 22.03
N LEU A 68 -6.20 -2.06 21.11
CA LEU A 68 -7.01 -1.29 20.17
C LEU A 68 -8.45 -1.09 20.67
N ASN A 69 -8.74 -1.37 21.93
CA ASN A 69 -10.07 -1.17 22.48
C ASN A 69 -10.48 0.31 22.35
N GLY A 70 -11.68 0.54 21.81
CA GLY A 70 -12.18 1.89 21.50
C GLY A 70 -11.59 2.54 20.24
N CYS A 71 -10.78 1.81 19.48
CA CYS A 71 -10.18 2.26 18.23
C CYS A 71 -10.81 1.57 17.03
N LEU A 72 -10.74 2.23 15.88
CA LEU A 72 -11.15 1.62 14.63
C LEU A 72 -10.03 0.71 14.12
N TRP A 73 -10.33 -0.58 13.98
CA TRP A 73 -9.40 -1.53 13.39
C TRP A 73 -10.14 -2.71 12.75
N ARG A 74 -9.43 -3.45 11.89
CA ARG A 74 -9.91 -4.71 11.29
C ARG A 74 -8.74 -5.63 10.97
N VAL A 75 -9.03 -6.92 10.83
CA VAL A 75 -8.12 -7.86 10.16
C VAL A 75 -8.35 -7.75 8.65
N SER A 76 -7.28 -7.51 7.89
CA SER A 76 -7.34 -7.38 6.43
C SER A 76 -6.69 -8.57 5.71
N GLU A 77 -5.92 -9.38 6.44
CA GLU A 77 -5.32 -10.60 5.93
C GLU A 77 -5.21 -11.63 7.06
N ARG A 78 -5.49 -12.89 6.73
CA ARG A 78 -5.30 -14.02 7.65
C ARG A 78 -4.54 -15.13 6.93
N ASP A 79 -3.38 -15.49 7.48
CA ASP A 79 -2.50 -16.54 7.00
C ASP A 79 -2.20 -16.41 5.50
N GLY A 80 -1.82 -15.20 5.07
CA GLY A 80 -1.52 -14.85 3.69
C GLY A 80 -2.73 -14.70 2.76
N LYS A 81 -3.96 -14.81 3.28
CA LYS A 81 -5.20 -14.62 2.50
C LYS A 81 -5.85 -13.27 2.83
N ALA A 82 -5.92 -12.40 1.85
CA ALA A 82 -6.63 -11.13 1.97
C ALA A 82 -8.12 -11.36 2.28
N LEU A 83 -8.67 -10.56 3.18
CA LEU A 83 -10.09 -10.55 3.53
C LEU A 83 -10.83 -9.46 2.73
N PRO A 84 -12.13 -9.66 2.40
CA PRO A 84 -12.92 -8.64 1.74
C PRO A 84 -12.95 -7.32 2.52
N GLY A 85 -12.77 -6.21 1.81
CA GLY A 85 -12.78 -4.87 2.39
C GLY A 85 -13.34 -3.85 1.42
N THR A 86 -13.82 -2.74 1.98
CA THR A 86 -14.27 -1.56 1.25
C THR A 86 -13.09 -0.62 0.96
N MET A 87 -13.23 0.20 -0.08
CA MET A 87 -12.22 1.17 -0.57
C MET A 87 -12.30 2.54 0.13
N ASP A 88 -13.03 2.66 1.24
CA ASP A 88 -13.10 3.89 2.04
C ASP A 88 -11.78 4.10 2.76
N TYR A 89 -11.11 5.22 2.51
CA TYR A 89 -9.92 5.58 3.28
C TYR A 89 -10.33 6.16 4.64
N ARG A 90 -9.81 5.57 5.72
CA ARG A 90 -9.95 6.05 7.09
C ARG A 90 -8.57 6.06 7.75
N GLY A 91 -7.92 7.22 7.78
CA GLY A 91 -6.54 7.36 8.27
C GLY A 91 -6.35 6.93 9.72
N GLU A 92 -7.40 6.96 10.53
CA GLU A 92 -7.41 6.48 11.90
C GLU A 92 -7.51 4.95 12.01
N ARG A 93 -7.97 4.25 10.96
CA ARG A 93 -8.17 2.79 10.95
C ARG A 93 -6.84 2.06 10.91
N ARG A 94 -6.67 1.06 11.78
CA ARG A 94 -5.59 0.08 11.66
C ARG A 94 -6.07 -1.20 10.98
N ASN A 95 -5.36 -1.62 9.96
CA ASN A 95 -5.54 -2.89 9.27
C ASN A 95 -4.43 -3.83 9.73
N LEU A 96 -4.81 -5.01 10.23
CA LEU A 96 -3.87 -5.99 10.73
C LEU A 96 -3.75 -7.15 9.73
N GLY A 97 -2.52 -7.56 9.46
CA GLY A 97 -2.22 -8.88 8.91
C GLY A 97 -1.94 -9.86 10.03
N ILE A 98 -2.66 -10.97 10.06
CA ILE A 98 -2.48 -12.02 11.04
C ILE A 98 -1.88 -13.25 10.36
N GLN A 99 -0.83 -13.81 10.95
CA GLN A 99 -0.19 -15.06 10.56
C GLN A 99 0.01 -15.91 11.81
N ASP A 100 -0.49 -17.15 11.80
CA ASP A 100 -0.36 -18.08 12.92
C ASP A 100 -0.83 -17.47 14.26
N GLY A 101 -1.93 -16.71 14.21
CA GLY A 101 -2.55 -16.05 15.36
C GLY A 101 -1.83 -14.78 15.87
N LYS A 102 -0.77 -14.34 15.18
CA LYS A 102 0.01 -13.15 15.55
C LYS A 102 -0.05 -12.06 14.49
N VAL A 103 0.03 -10.81 14.92
CA VAL A 103 0.14 -9.66 14.02
C VAL A 103 1.52 -9.67 13.35
N ILE A 104 1.56 -9.64 12.02
CA ILE A 104 2.81 -9.56 11.25
C ILE A 104 3.01 -8.23 10.52
N TRP A 105 1.93 -7.47 10.32
CA TRP A 105 1.99 -6.12 9.77
C TRP A 105 0.81 -5.29 10.23
N VAL A 106 1.00 -3.97 10.26
CA VAL A 106 -0.04 -2.97 10.52
C VAL A 106 0.01 -1.90 9.44
N ARG A 107 -1.15 -1.50 8.91
CA ARG A 107 -1.27 -0.40 7.96
C ARG A 107 -2.43 0.52 8.33
N ARG A 108 -2.26 1.82 8.15
CA ARG A 108 -3.34 2.81 8.28
C ARG A 108 -4.14 2.90 6.96
N GLY A 109 -5.45 3.11 7.05
CA GLY A 109 -6.31 3.37 5.88
C GLY A 109 -7.59 2.57 5.76
#